data_AF-A0A1J4W8B4-F1
#
_entry.id   AF-A0A1J4W8B4-F1
#
_cell.length_a   1.000
_cell.length_b   1.000
_cell.length_c   1.000
_cell.angle_alpha   90.00
_cell.angle_beta   90.00
_cell.angle_gamma   90.00
#
_symmetry.space_group_name_H-M   'P 1'
#
loop_
_entity.id
_entity.type
_entity.pdbx_description
1 polymer ?
#
loop_
_entity_poly.entity_id
_entity_poly.type
_entity_poly.pdbx_seq_one_letter_code
_entity_poly.pdbx_strand_id
1 'polypeptide(L)' 'MPYETLAFTLDLVGKVMLGLTVFLVHNKVVKEKGIDKIVLAEIKHEKYLSLIGILLMILGYLFHFLP' A
#
# COMPACT_ATOMS: atom_id res chain seq x y z
N MET A 1 -13.89 -0.31 -22.65
CA MET A 1 -13.68 1.16 -22.55
C MET A 1 -12.33 1.45 -21.88
N PRO A 2 -11.64 2.58 -22.14
CA PRO A 2 -10.29 2.83 -21.62
C PRO A 2 -10.19 2.97 -20.08
N TYR A 3 -11.32 3.13 -19.37
CA TYR A 3 -11.34 3.21 -17.91
C TYR A 3 -11.08 1.86 -17.23
N GLU A 4 -11.36 0.73 -17.89
CA GLU A 4 -11.22 -0.61 -17.30
C GLU A 4 -9.75 -0.97 -17.04
N THR A 5 -8.87 -0.66 -17.99
CA THR A 5 -7.43 -0.91 -17.86
C THR A 5 -6.80 0.02 -16.82
N LEU A 6 -7.23 1.28 -16.74
CA LEU A 6 -6.85 2.22 -15.70
C LEU A 6 -7.28 1.76 -14.31
N ALA A 7 -8.55 1.34 -14.16
CA ALA A 7 -9.08 0.80 -12.91
C ALA A 7 -8.28 -0.42 -12.44
N PHE A 8 -8.03 -1.38 -13.34
CA PHE A 8 -7.25 -2.57 -13.03
C PHE A 8 -5.80 -2.26 -12.67
N THR A 9 -5.18 -1.29 -13.35
CA THR A 9 -3.79 -0.88 -13.07
C THR A 9 -3.69 -0.21 -11.69
N LEU A 10 -4.63 0.69 -11.36
CA LEU A 10 -4.69 1.35 -10.05
C LEU A 10 -4.87 0.34 -8.91
N ASP A 11 -5.76 -0.64 -9.10
CA ASP A 11 -5.98 -1.72 -8.12
C ASP A 11 -4.74 -2.60 -7.95
N LEU A 12 -4.10 -3.01 -9.05
CA LEU A 12 -2.87 -3.82 -9.00
C LEU A 12 -1.73 -3.07 -8.29
N VAL A 13 -1.49 -1.81 -8.66
CA VAL A 13 -0.44 -0.98 -8.05
C VAL A 13 -0.71 -0.81 -6.56
N GLY A 14 -1.94 -0.50 -6.16
CA GLY A 14 -2.28 -0.34 -4.74
C GLY A 14 -2.08 -1.62 -3.92
N LYS A 15 -2.45 -2.80 -4.47
CA LYS A 15 -2.18 -4.10 -3.84
C LYS A 15 -0.69 -4.39 -3.70
N VAL A 16 0.09 -4.12 -4.73
CA VAL A 16 1.55 -4.31 -4.69
C VAL A 16 2.18 -3.39 -3.65
N MET A 17 1.78 -2.12 -3.59
CA MET A 17 2.26 -1.18 -2.57
C MET A 17 1.94 -1.68 -1.16
N LEU A 18 0.69 -2.11 -0.90
CA LEU A 18 0.32 -2.66 0.41
C LEU A 18 1.13 -3.90 0.78
N GLY A 19 1.28 -4.84 -0.17
CA GLY A 19 2.06 -6.06 0.04
C GLY A 19 3.52 -5.76 0.35
N LEU A 20 4.13 -4.84 -0.40
CA LEU A 20 5.51 -4.40 -0.18
C LEU A 20 5.66 -3.73 1.18
N THR A 21 4.78 -2.81 1.57
CA THR A 21 4.86 -2.16 2.87
C THR A 21 4.75 -3.16 4.02
N VAL A 22 3.81 -4.10 3.97
CA VAL A 22 3.69 -5.14 5.00
C VAL A 22 4.95 -5.99 5.07
N PHE A 23 5.49 -6.39 3.90
CA PHE A 23 6.72 -7.17 3.82
C PHE A 23 7.92 -6.43 4.41
N LEU A 24 8.09 -5.15 4.08
CA LEU A 24 9.17 -4.30 4.58
C LEU A 24 9.11 -4.14 6.10
N VAL A 25 7.93 -3.83 6.64
CA VAL A 25 7.71 -3.71 8.09
C VAL A 25 8.01 -5.04 8.78
N HIS A 26 7.54 -6.17 8.25
CA HIS A 26 7.80 -7.48 8.84
C HIS A 26 9.30 -7.80 8.86
N ASN A 27 10.00 -7.59 7.74
CA ASN A 27 11.45 -7.79 7.66
C ASN A 27 12.21 -6.88 8.64
N LYS A 28 11.78 -5.63 8.79
CA LYS A 28 12.40 -4.68 9.73
C LYS A 28 12.24 -5.14 11.17
N VAL A 29 11.03 -5.52 11.57
CA VAL A 29 10.74 -6.01 12.93
C VAL A 29 11.57 -7.26 13.26
N VAL A 30 11.71 -8.20 12.31
CA VAL A 30 12.55 -9.39 12.49
C VAL A 30 14.03 -9.01 12.59
N LYS A 31 14.52 -8.10 11.74
CA LYS A 31 15.93 -7.68 11.72
C LYS A 31 16.35 -6.96 13.00
N GLU A 32 15.54 -6.03 13.48
CA GLU A 32 15.79 -5.25 14.71
C GLU A 32 15.44 -6.03 15.98
N LYS A 33 14.92 -7.27 15.85
CA LYS A 33 14.54 -8.18 16.95
C LYS A 33 13.53 -7.57 17.94
N GLY A 34 12.65 -6.69 17.47
CA GLY A 34 11.66 -6.03 18.30
C GLY A 34 11.13 -4.74 17.70
N ILE A 35 10.19 -4.12 18.41
CA ILE A 35 9.61 -2.83 18.05
C ILE A 35 10.21 -1.78 18.98
N ASP A 36 11.34 -1.21 18.59
CA ASP A 36 11.99 -0.12 19.32
C ASP A 36 11.53 1.27 18.79
N LYS A 37 12.13 2.34 19.29
CA LYS A 37 11.76 3.71 18.88
C LYS A 37 12.10 4.00 17.41
N ILE A 38 13.15 3.37 16.87
CA ILE A 38 13.59 3.55 15.48
C ILE A 38 12.58 2.84 14.56
N VAL A 39 12.25 1.58 14.86
CA VAL A 39 11.25 0.78 14.15
C VAL A 39 9.88 1.47 14.19
N LEU A 40 9.46 2.02 15.32
CA LEU A 40 8.18 2.75 15.42
C LEU A 40 8.14 4.02 14.56
N ALA A 41 9.25 4.75 14.48
CA ALA A 41 9.33 5.95 13.64
C ALA A 41 9.24 5.58 12.15
N GLU A 42 9.82 4.46 11.76
CA GLU A 42 9.82 3.98 10.38
C GLU A 42 8.47 3.37 9.98
N ILE A 43 7.84 2.61 10.89
CA ILE A 43 6.45 2.12 10.73
C ILE A 43 5.48 3.29 10.51
N LYS A 44 5.69 4.44 11.17
CA LYS A 44 4.86 5.63 10.91
C LYS A 44 5.00 6.12 9.47
N HIS A 45 6.21 6.09 8.91
CA HIS A 45 6.43 6.48 7.51
C HIS A 45 5.80 5.47 6.54
N GLU A 46 6.01 4.18 6.79
CA GLU A 46 5.40 3.09 6.04
C GLU A 46 3.86 3.11 6.08
N LYS A 47 3.26 3.55 7.19
CA LYS A 47 1.81 3.74 7.30
C LYS A 47 1.27 4.74 6.27
N TYR A 48 1.99 5.81 5.95
CA TYR A 48 1.59 6.73 4.89
C TYR A 48 1.64 6.07 3.51
N LEU A 49 2.65 5.24 3.27
CA LEU A 49 2.78 4.50 2.01
C LEU A 49 1.63 3.49 1.83
N SER A 50 1.25 2.80 2.93
CA SER A 50 0.08 1.92 2.96
C SER A 50 -1.22 2.68 2.68
N LEU A 51 -1.40 3.86 3.26
CA LEU A 51 -2.58 4.70 3.02
C LEU A 51 -2.70 5.14 1.56
N ILE A 52 -1.58 5.47 0.91
CA ILE A 52 -1.55 5.79 -0.52
C ILE A 52 -1.97 4.57 -1.36
N GLY A 53 -1.46 3.38 -1.04
CA GLY A 53 -1.85 2.14 -1.70
C GLY A 53 -3.34 1.84 -1.58
N ILE A 54 -3.91 2.02 -0.37
CA ILE A 54 -5.36 1.87 -0.13
C ILE A 54 -6.14 2.90 -0.94
N LEU A 55 -5.72 4.17 -0.97
CA LEU A 55 -6.35 5.23 -1.76
C LEU A 55 -6.36 4.89 -3.26
N LEU A 56 -5.26 4.38 -3.80
CA LEU A 56 -5.19 3.93 -5.19
C LEU A 56 -6.18 2.81 -5.49
N MET A 57 -6.31 1.81 -4.60
CA MET A 57 -7.30 0.74 -4.75
C MET A 57 -8.74 1.28 -4.72
N ILE A 58 -9.04 2.20 -3.79
CA ILE A 58 -10.36 2.83 -3.70
C ILE A 58 -10.68 3.61 -4.99
N LEU A 59 -9.72 4.39 -5.49
CA LEU A 59 -9.89 5.12 -6.75
C LEU A 59 -10.09 4.17 -7.93
N GLY A 60 -9.28 3.11 -8.04
CA GLY A 60 -9.44 2.07 -9.06
C GLY A 60 -10.81 1.41 -9.03
N TYR A 61 -11.31 1.08 -7.83
CA TYR A 61 -12.67 0.57 -7.63
C TYR A 61 -13.73 1.57 -8.11
N LEU A 62 -13.61 2.86 -7.74
CA LEU A 62 -14.57 3.89 -8.16
C LEU A 62 -14.60 4.07 -9.69
N PHE A 63 -13.44 3.97 -10.36
CA PHE A 63 -13.37 4.00 -11.82
C PHE A 63 -14.11 2.84 -12.50
N HIS A 64 -14.26 1.70 -11.82
CA HIS A 64 -15.01 0.56 -12.37
C HIS A 64 -16.52 0.85 -12.48
N PHE A 65 -17.05 1.75 -11.64
CA PHE A 65 -18.48 2.11 -11.61
C PHE A 65 -18.79 3.42 -12.34
N LEU A 66 -17.77 4.10 -12.88
CA LEU A 66 -17.98 5.30 -13.67
C LEU A 66 -18.52 4.89 -15.06
N PRO A 67 -19.65 5.47 -15.52
CA PRO A 67 -20.29 5.11 -16.79
C PRO A 67 -19.47 5.51 -18.02
#